data_AF-A0AAW9B8L7-F1
#
_entry.id   AF-A0AAW9B8L7-F1
#
_cell.length_a   1.000
_cell.length_b   1.000
_cell.length_c   1.000
_cell.angle_alpha   90.00
_cell.angle_beta   90.00
_cell.angle_gamma   90.00
#
_symmetry.space_group_name_H-M   'P 1'
#
loop_
_entity.id
_entity.type
_entity.pdbx_description
1 polymer ?
#
loop_
_entity_poly.entity_id
_entity_poly.type
_entity_poly.pdbx_seq_one_letter_code
_entity_poly.pdbx_strand_id
1 'polypeptide(L)'
;AYTASVKSARYTPHEYPQIHDDILSSLMAGQLNYHEKEQCVRYPNWNSVSYSLEFSFYDWTIAEMAKAAGDMDAYEEFKARSYNSLKHWDAKAGNADGTGFFVPTELKEGDPCALKYASTDFDPYKSDAFYYTEGNAWQWQWAFMQDLDKLTEIMGGTQGLNDKLNNLFTADPNGGEAHQDKTGYIGQYVHGNEHSHNVIY
;
A
#
# COMPACT_ATOMS: atom_id res chain seq x y z
N ALA A 1 5.60 -15.61 19.13
CA ALA A 1 4.97 -14.94 17.97
C ALA A 1 5.17 -13.43 18.05
N TYR A 2 4.55 -12.72 19.01
CA TYR A 2 4.62 -11.26 19.15
C TYR A 2 6.04 -10.65 19.04
N THR A 3 6.98 -11.08 19.89
CA THR A 3 8.37 -10.57 19.87
C THR A 3 9.05 -10.76 18.52
N ALA A 4 8.77 -11.87 17.82
CA ALA A 4 9.34 -12.12 16.50
C ALA A 4 8.75 -11.16 15.45
N SER A 5 7.44 -10.91 15.51
CA SER A 5 6.77 -9.94 14.62
C SER A 5 7.30 -8.52 14.82
N VAL A 6 7.47 -8.09 16.06
CA VAL A 6 8.09 -6.79 16.37
C VAL A 6 9.50 -6.73 15.78
N LYS A 7 10.29 -7.81 15.91
CA LYS A 7 11.65 -7.85 15.38
C LYS A 7 11.69 -7.81 13.85
N SER A 8 10.79 -8.50 13.16
CA SER A 8 10.75 -8.52 11.69
C SER A 8 10.21 -7.22 11.08
N ALA A 9 9.49 -6.40 11.85
CA ALA A 9 9.04 -5.07 11.42
C ALA A 9 10.08 -3.96 11.65
N ARG A 10 11.34 -4.33 11.96
CA ARG A 10 12.49 -3.43 12.09
C ARG A 10 13.54 -3.70 11.02
N TYR A 11 14.09 -2.63 10.46
CA TYR A 11 15.21 -2.67 9.54
C TYR A 11 16.55 -2.65 10.30
N THR A 12 17.00 -3.83 10.72
CA THR A 12 18.22 -4.04 11.51
C THR A 12 19.18 -5.06 10.86
N PRO A 13 19.67 -4.82 9.63
CA PRO A 13 20.52 -5.80 8.92
C PRO A 13 21.82 -6.11 9.67
N HIS A 14 22.35 -5.13 10.42
CA HIS A 14 23.56 -5.26 11.23
C HIS A 14 23.43 -6.27 12.40
N GLU A 15 22.22 -6.67 12.78
CA GLU A 15 21.99 -7.73 13.78
C GLU A 15 22.20 -9.14 13.22
N TYR A 16 22.33 -9.27 11.90
CA TYR A 16 22.45 -10.56 11.21
C TYR A 16 23.74 -10.65 10.36
N PRO A 17 24.93 -10.35 10.92
CA PRO A 17 26.18 -10.35 10.16
C PRO A 17 26.58 -11.73 9.59
N GLN A 18 25.94 -12.80 10.08
CA GLN A 18 26.13 -14.16 9.59
C GLN A 18 25.35 -14.48 8.31
N ILE A 19 24.37 -13.67 7.94
CA ILE A 19 23.54 -13.87 6.74
C ILE A 19 24.18 -13.08 5.61
N HIS A 20 24.40 -13.71 4.46
CA HIS A 20 24.95 -13.04 3.28
C HIS A 20 23.98 -11.97 2.75
N ASP A 21 24.52 -10.86 2.26
CA ASP A 21 23.75 -9.65 1.93
C ASP A 21 22.65 -9.89 0.87
N ASP A 22 22.89 -10.80 -0.08
CA ASP A 22 21.90 -11.18 -1.11
C ASP A 22 20.64 -11.81 -0.50
N ILE A 23 20.81 -12.74 0.43
CA ILE A 23 19.75 -13.39 1.19
C ILE A 23 19.10 -12.38 2.13
N LEU A 24 19.91 -11.59 2.83
CA LEU A 24 19.40 -10.63 3.81
C LEU A 24 18.51 -9.58 3.14
N SER A 25 18.88 -9.11 1.95
CA SER A 25 18.07 -8.15 1.18
C SER A 25 16.71 -8.73 0.72
N SER A 26 16.62 -10.06 0.59
CA SER A 26 15.36 -10.77 0.28
C SER A 26 14.51 -11.01 1.53
N LEU A 27 15.13 -11.16 2.70
CA LEU A 27 14.43 -11.36 3.99
C LEU A 27 14.00 -10.06 4.64
N MET A 28 14.73 -8.97 4.37
CA MET A 28 14.53 -7.65 4.96
C MET A 28 14.60 -6.61 3.84
N ALA A 29 13.46 -6.42 3.18
CA ALA A 29 13.32 -5.46 2.09
C ALA A 29 13.81 -4.07 2.53
N GLY A 30 14.70 -3.46 1.73
CA GLY A 30 15.27 -2.14 2.02
C GLY A 30 14.22 -1.03 2.17
N GLN A 31 13.05 -1.23 1.57
CA GLN A 31 11.87 -0.38 1.69
C GLN A 31 11.40 -0.21 3.14
N LEU A 32 11.59 -1.22 4.00
CA LEU A 32 11.24 -1.14 5.41
C LEU A 32 12.00 -0.01 6.13
N ASN A 33 13.26 0.23 5.75
CA ASN A 33 14.05 1.35 6.29
C ASN A 33 13.37 2.71 6.05
N TYR A 34 12.78 2.89 4.87
CA TYR A 34 12.07 4.12 4.49
C TYR A 34 10.73 4.21 5.20
N HIS A 35 9.97 3.11 5.24
CA HIS A 35 8.71 3.06 5.98
C HIS A 35 8.89 3.41 7.46
N GLU A 36 9.97 2.96 8.10
CA GLU A 36 10.25 3.28 9.50
C GLU A 36 10.77 4.71 9.71
N LYS A 37 11.71 5.18 8.88
CA LYS A 37 12.40 6.46 9.12
C LYS A 37 11.69 7.66 8.50
N GLU A 38 11.05 7.46 7.36
CA GLU A 38 10.40 8.50 6.56
C GLU A 38 8.87 8.40 6.62
N GLN A 39 8.34 7.28 7.14
CA GLN A 39 6.89 6.99 7.24
C GLN A 39 6.19 6.87 5.87
N CYS A 40 6.95 6.58 4.82
CA CYS A 40 6.46 6.19 3.50
C CYS A 40 7.55 5.40 2.79
N VAL A 41 7.19 4.70 1.72
CA VAL A 41 8.17 4.13 0.78
C VAL A 41 8.06 4.94 -0.50
N ARG A 42 9.08 5.73 -0.81
CA ARG A 42 9.06 6.66 -1.95
C ARG A 42 9.78 6.14 -3.18
N TYR A 43 9.40 6.62 -4.35
CA TYR A 43 10.18 6.52 -5.59
C TYR A 43 11.60 7.08 -5.38
N PRO A 44 12.66 6.48 -5.95
CA PRO A 44 12.69 5.36 -6.90
C PRO A 44 12.88 3.97 -6.27
N ASN A 45 12.51 3.78 -5.00
CA ASN A 45 12.47 2.42 -4.44
C ASN A 45 11.37 1.61 -5.14
N TRP A 46 11.62 0.34 -5.42
CA TRP A 46 10.68 -0.51 -6.16
C TRP A 46 9.41 -0.78 -5.36
N ASN A 47 8.29 -0.98 -6.07
CA ASN A 47 6.96 -1.28 -5.50
C ASN A 47 6.55 -0.32 -4.37
N SER A 48 6.83 0.97 -4.52
CA SER A 48 6.78 1.95 -3.45
C SER A 48 5.40 2.04 -2.78
N VAL A 49 4.33 2.06 -3.57
CA VAL A 49 2.95 2.15 -3.07
C VAL A 49 2.54 0.84 -2.40
N SER A 50 2.79 -0.29 -3.07
CA SER A 50 2.50 -1.62 -2.56
C SER A 50 3.18 -1.92 -1.23
N TYR A 51 4.48 -1.69 -1.12
CA TYR A 51 5.20 -1.88 0.14
C TYR A 51 4.67 -0.99 1.25
N SER A 52 4.33 0.27 0.94
CA SER A 52 3.76 1.15 1.96
C SER A 52 2.42 0.63 2.49
N LEU A 53 1.54 0.14 1.60
CA LEU A 53 0.25 -0.46 1.97
C LEU A 53 0.42 -1.75 2.78
N GLU A 54 1.27 -2.66 2.32
CA GLU A 54 1.53 -3.94 3.00
C GLU A 54 2.21 -3.77 4.35
N PHE A 55 3.25 -2.94 4.46
CA PHE A 55 3.90 -2.68 5.75
C PHE A 55 2.94 -1.99 6.73
N SER A 56 2.08 -1.10 6.23
CA SER A 56 1.06 -0.46 7.08
C SER A 56 0.05 -1.49 7.60
N PHE A 57 -0.41 -2.42 6.77
CA PHE A 57 -1.27 -3.52 7.21
C PHE A 57 -0.54 -4.44 8.20
N TYR A 58 0.72 -4.78 7.94
CA TYR A 58 1.51 -5.61 8.84
C TYR A 58 1.71 -4.95 10.21
N ASP A 59 2.03 -3.65 10.24
CA ASP A 59 2.13 -2.88 11.47
C ASP A 59 0.81 -2.88 12.26
N TRP A 60 -0.35 -2.81 11.59
CA TRP A 60 -1.63 -2.98 12.27
C TRP A 60 -1.77 -4.35 12.93
N THR A 61 -1.37 -5.44 12.25
CA THR A 61 -1.42 -6.78 12.87
C THR A 61 -0.54 -6.87 14.12
N ILE A 62 0.63 -6.20 14.12
CA ILE A 62 1.52 -6.14 15.27
C ILE A 62 0.90 -5.32 16.40
N ALA A 63 0.23 -4.19 16.08
CA ALA A 63 -0.49 -3.40 17.06
C ALA A 63 -1.55 -4.25 17.78
N GLU A 64 -2.37 -5.03 17.05
CA GLU A 64 -3.37 -5.90 17.67
C GLU A 64 -2.74 -7.00 18.54
N MET A 65 -1.59 -7.55 18.13
CA MET A 65 -0.82 -8.47 18.97
C MET A 65 -0.28 -7.81 20.25
N ALA A 66 0.24 -6.59 20.14
CA ALA A 66 0.77 -5.82 21.27
C ALA A 66 -0.34 -5.50 22.28
N LYS A 67 -1.49 -5.05 21.80
CA LYS A 67 -2.70 -4.80 22.61
C LYS A 67 -3.14 -6.05 23.37
N ALA A 68 -3.19 -7.20 22.69
CA ALA A 68 -3.54 -8.47 23.33
C ALA A 68 -2.50 -8.91 24.38
N ALA A 69 -1.23 -8.54 24.19
CA ALA A 69 -0.14 -8.81 25.14
C ALA A 69 -0.06 -7.80 26.30
N GLY A 70 -0.86 -6.73 26.28
CA GLY A 70 -0.80 -5.64 27.27
C GLY A 70 0.37 -4.68 27.10
N ASP A 71 1.07 -4.75 25.96
CA ASP A 71 2.18 -3.86 25.60
C ASP A 71 1.63 -2.63 24.88
N MET A 72 1.17 -1.65 25.67
CA MET A 72 0.50 -0.47 25.13
C MET A 72 1.45 0.50 24.42
N ASP A 73 2.73 0.54 24.79
CA ASP A 73 3.72 1.38 24.12
C ASP A 73 3.92 0.92 22.66
N ALA A 74 4.09 -0.39 22.46
CA ALA A 74 4.17 -0.97 21.13
C ALA A 74 2.85 -0.87 20.37
N TYR A 75 1.70 -1.02 21.04
CA TYR A 75 0.40 -0.80 20.40
C TYR A 75 0.30 0.59 19.78
N GLU A 76 0.57 1.64 20.55
CA GLU A 76 0.46 3.02 20.07
C GLU A 76 1.44 3.30 18.91
N GLU A 77 2.68 2.80 19.02
CA GLU A 77 3.66 2.96 17.94
C GLU A 77 3.21 2.29 16.64
N PHE A 78 2.89 1.00 16.69
CA PHE A 78 2.54 0.23 15.50
C PHE A 78 1.16 0.63 14.95
N LYS A 79 0.24 1.07 15.80
CA LYS A 79 -1.04 1.65 15.36
C LYS A 79 -0.83 2.98 14.65
N ALA A 80 0.12 3.81 15.06
CA ALA A 80 0.45 5.03 14.32
C ALA A 80 1.10 4.71 12.96
N ARG A 81 2.07 3.79 12.94
CA ARG A 81 2.75 3.37 11.70
C ARG A 81 1.79 2.72 10.69
N SER A 82 0.72 2.07 11.15
CA SER A 82 -0.26 1.46 10.25
C SER A 82 -1.08 2.45 9.42
N TYR A 83 -0.95 3.75 9.65
CA TYR A 83 -1.58 4.79 8.83
C TYR A 83 -0.61 5.45 7.86
N ASN A 84 0.67 5.03 7.83
CA ASN A 84 1.70 5.62 6.96
C ASN A 84 1.35 5.57 5.47
N SER A 85 0.69 4.50 5.01
CA SER A 85 0.24 4.39 3.61
C SER A 85 -0.75 5.48 3.18
N LEU A 86 -1.42 6.18 4.11
CA LEU A 86 -2.26 7.33 3.77
C LEU A 86 -1.45 8.49 3.17
N LYS A 87 -0.13 8.55 3.38
CA LYS A 87 0.74 9.51 2.69
C LYS A 87 0.78 9.32 1.17
N HIS A 88 0.39 8.14 0.69
CA HIS A 88 0.27 7.85 -0.73
C HIS A 88 -1.10 8.23 -1.31
N TRP A 89 -2.10 8.61 -0.49
CA TRP A 89 -3.43 8.91 -0.99
C TRP A 89 -3.48 10.30 -1.65
N ASP A 90 -3.79 10.35 -2.95
CA ASP A 90 -4.14 11.58 -3.66
C ASP A 90 -5.62 11.55 -4.06
N ALA A 91 -6.43 12.38 -3.39
CA ALA A 91 -7.84 12.56 -3.70
C ALA A 91 -8.10 13.10 -5.13
N LYS A 92 -7.08 13.62 -5.82
CA LYS A 92 -7.18 14.19 -7.18
C LYS A 92 -6.75 13.23 -8.29
N ALA A 93 -6.07 12.14 -7.95
CA ALA A 93 -5.52 11.21 -8.94
C ALA A 93 -6.62 10.53 -9.76
N GLY A 94 -6.42 10.44 -11.08
CA GLY A 94 -7.29 9.69 -12.01
C GLY A 94 -8.67 10.30 -12.29
N ASN A 95 -8.95 11.53 -11.85
CA ASN A 95 -10.33 12.01 -11.75
C ASN A 95 -10.95 12.53 -13.06
N ALA A 96 -11.85 11.72 -13.61
CA ALA A 96 -13.12 12.20 -14.17
C ALA A 96 -14.31 12.00 -13.18
N ASP A 97 -14.14 11.18 -12.13
CA ASP A 97 -15.19 10.76 -11.18
C ASP A 97 -14.97 11.25 -9.73
N GLY A 98 -13.77 11.74 -9.37
CA GLY A 98 -13.54 12.52 -8.14
C GLY A 98 -13.18 11.72 -6.89
N THR A 99 -12.69 10.49 -7.00
CA THR A 99 -12.55 9.58 -5.85
C THR A 99 -11.12 9.16 -5.49
N GLY A 100 -10.08 9.61 -6.21
CA GLY A 100 -8.66 9.53 -5.81
C GLY A 100 -8.02 8.13 -5.82
N PHE A 101 -6.70 8.04 -5.74
CA PHE A 101 -5.97 6.76 -5.70
C PHE A 101 -4.76 6.83 -4.78
N PHE A 102 -4.24 5.68 -4.33
CA PHE A 102 -2.89 5.61 -3.79
C PHE A 102 -1.89 5.74 -4.94
N VAL A 103 -1.03 6.75 -4.88
CA VAL A 103 -0.03 7.12 -5.89
C VAL A 103 1.38 7.09 -5.28
N PRO A 104 2.45 6.99 -6.09
CA PRO A 104 3.81 7.07 -5.56
C PRO A 104 4.11 8.44 -4.94
N THR A 105 4.97 8.42 -3.93
CA THR A 105 5.59 9.62 -3.35
C THR A 105 7.03 9.75 -3.84
N GLU A 106 7.63 10.93 -3.70
CA GLU A 106 9.02 11.21 -4.02
C GLU A 106 9.63 12.23 -3.05
N LEU A 107 10.95 12.24 -2.94
CA LEU A 107 11.64 13.26 -2.17
C LEU A 107 11.61 14.59 -2.94
N LYS A 108 10.92 15.58 -2.40
CA LYS A 108 10.80 16.91 -2.99
C LYS A 108 11.04 17.98 -1.94
N GLU A 109 12.03 18.84 -2.18
CA GLU A 109 12.32 20.00 -1.31
C GLU A 109 12.50 19.64 0.19
N GLY A 110 12.99 18.43 0.48
CA GLY A 110 13.21 17.95 1.84
C GLY A 110 12.02 17.20 2.47
N ASP A 111 10.85 17.18 1.82
CA ASP A 111 9.76 16.28 2.17
C ASP A 111 9.98 14.91 1.50
N PRO A 112 10.25 13.84 2.27
CA PRO A 112 10.45 12.51 1.70
C PRO A 112 9.16 11.91 1.10
N CYS A 113 7.99 12.39 1.51
CA CYS A 113 6.71 11.76 1.17
C CYS A 113 5.83 12.65 0.30
N ALA A 114 6.40 13.60 -0.43
CA ALA A 114 5.62 14.44 -1.34
C ALA A 114 4.99 13.59 -2.45
N LEU A 115 3.71 13.80 -2.76
CA LEU A 115 3.03 13.07 -3.83
C LEU A 115 3.71 13.36 -5.18
N LYS A 116 4.08 12.29 -5.90
CA LYS A 116 4.72 12.39 -7.23
C LYS A 116 3.74 12.83 -8.30
N TYR A 117 2.50 12.37 -8.19
CA TYR A 117 1.38 12.80 -9.00
C TYR A 117 0.41 13.52 -8.06
N ALA A 118 0.24 14.82 -8.24
CA ALA A 118 -0.70 15.65 -7.46
C ALA A 118 -1.71 16.29 -8.43
N SER A 119 -2.25 15.47 -9.34
CA SER A 119 -2.94 15.94 -10.53
C SER A 119 -3.86 14.90 -11.14
N THR A 120 -4.81 15.36 -11.94
CA THR A 120 -5.71 14.54 -12.75
C THR A 120 -5.00 13.73 -13.84
N ASP A 121 -3.74 14.03 -14.15
CA ASP A 121 -2.97 13.37 -15.22
C ASP A 121 -2.39 11.99 -14.81
N PHE A 122 -2.64 11.56 -13.56
CA PHE A 122 -2.29 10.21 -13.13
C PHE A 122 -3.13 9.17 -13.87
N ASP A 123 -2.48 8.25 -14.57
CA ASP A 123 -3.13 7.12 -15.24
C ASP A 123 -3.26 5.92 -14.28
N PRO A 124 -4.46 5.61 -13.78
CA PRO A 124 -4.66 4.50 -12.85
C PRO A 124 -4.50 3.12 -13.48
N TYR A 125 -4.47 3.02 -14.82
CA TYR A 125 -4.26 1.76 -15.53
C TYR A 125 -2.78 1.41 -15.68
N LYS A 126 -1.88 2.38 -15.52
CA LYS A 126 -0.44 2.16 -15.68
C LYS A 126 0.09 1.20 -14.60
N SER A 127 0.60 0.06 -15.05
CA SER A 127 1.46 -0.81 -14.25
C SER A 127 2.87 -0.23 -14.30
N ASP A 128 3.48 0.04 -13.15
CA ASP A 128 4.86 0.53 -13.07
C ASP A 128 5.54 -0.19 -11.92
N ALA A 129 6.63 -0.91 -12.22
CA ALA A 129 7.37 -1.73 -11.24
C ALA A 129 8.01 -0.89 -10.11
N PHE A 130 8.12 0.43 -10.28
CA PHE A 130 8.51 1.30 -9.18
C PHE A 130 7.36 1.59 -8.22
N TYR A 131 6.10 1.44 -8.64
CA TYR A 131 4.93 1.89 -7.89
C TYR A 131 4.16 0.71 -7.30
N TYR A 132 3.82 -0.27 -8.13
CA TYR A 132 2.90 -1.35 -7.77
C TYR A 132 3.50 -2.72 -8.06
N THR A 133 3.39 -3.64 -7.11
CA THR A 133 3.64 -5.07 -7.35
C THR A 133 2.49 -5.64 -8.16
N GLU A 134 2.81 -6.23 -9.32
CA GLU A 134 1.91 -7.08 -10.12
C GLU A 134 0.48 -6.52 -10.27
N GLY A 135 0.33 -5.21 -10.49
CA GLY A 135 -0.94 -4.50 -10.31
C GLY A 135 -0.89 -3.07 -10.81
N ASN A 136 -2.02 -2.39 -10.75
CA ASN A 136 -2.10 -0.95 -10.94
C ASN A 136 -2.96 -0.32 -9.82
N ALA A 137 -3.23 0.98 -9.92
CA ALA A 137 -3.95 1.70 -8.88
C ALA A 137 -5.39 1.19 -8.66
N TRP A 138 -6.03 0.61 -9.69
CA TRP A 138 -7.38 0.06 -9.57
C TRP A 138 -7.47 -1.08 -8.57
N GLN A 139 -6.49 -1.98 -8.55
CA GLN A 139 -6.46 -3.08 -7.58
C GLN A 139 -5.95 -2.58 -6.22
N TRP A 140 -4.86 -1.80 -6.23
CA TRP A 140 -4.18 -1.39 -4.99
C TRP A 140 -4.96 -0.39 -4.13
N GLN A 141 -5.97 0.30 -4.67
CA GLN A 141 -6.83 1.21 -3.88
C GLN A 141 -7.59 0.52 -2.72
N TRP A 142 -7.70 -0.81 -2.74
CA TRP A 142 -8.43 -1.59 -1.76
C TRP A 142 -7.55 -2.23 -0.66
N ALA A 143 -6.24 -1.97 -0.67
CA ALA A 143 -5.30 -2.64 0.22
C ALA A 143 -5.18 -2.03 1.63
N PHE A 144 -5.80 -0.86 1.88
CA PHE A 144 -5.90 -0.28 3.23
C PHE A 144 -7.04 -0.97 4.02
N MET A 145 -6.77 -2.17 4.53
CA MET A 145 -7.78 -3.05 5.14
C MET A 145 -7.90 -2.90 6.67
N GLN A 146 -6.94 -2.24 7.30
CA GLN A 146 -6.82 -2.12 8.75
C GLN A 146 -7.86 -1.19 9.40
N ASP A 147 -8.53 -0.35 8.60
CA ASP A 147 -9.55 0.60 9.07
C ASP A 147 -10.48 0.97 7.90
N LEU A 148 -11.58 0.21 7.78
CA LEU A 148 -12.57 0.40 6.72
C LEU A 148 -13.36 1.72 6.85
N ASP A 149 -13.54 2.23 8.07
CA ASP A 149 -14.20 3.51 8.27
C ASP A 149 -13.33 4.64 7.70
N LYS A 150 -12.01 4.59 7.95
CA LYS A 150 -11.07 5.53 7.34
C LYS A 150 -10.98 5.36 5.83
N LEU A 151 -10.97 4.13 5.31
CA LEU A 151 -11.00 3.89 3.86
C LEU A 151 -12.25 4.52 3.23
N THR A 152 -13.40 4.30 3.84
CA THR A 152 -14.69 4.88 3.42
C THR A 152 -14.63 6.41 3.45
N GLU A 153 -14.08 7.00 4.50
CA GLU A 153 -13.90 8.45 4.62
C GLU A 153 -13.06 9.02 3.48
N ILE A 154 -11.87 8.48 3.23
CA ILE A 154 -10.95 9.01 2.20
C ILE A 154 -11.48 8.81 0.79
N MET A 155 -12.34 7.80 0.57
CA MET A 155 -13.03 7.54 -0.69
C MET A 155 -14.28 8.41 -0.90
N GLY A 156 -14.60 9.34 0.00
CA GLY A 156 -15.75 10.24 -0.13
C GLY A 156 -17.02 9.76 0.58
N GLY A 157 -16.87 8.99 1.64
CA GLY A 157 -17.97 8.39 2.40
C GLY A 157 -18.59 7.18 1.70
N THR A 158 -19.72 6.70 2.22
CA THR A 158 -20.39 5.50 1.70
C THR A 158 -20.75 5.61 0.22
N GLN A 159 -21.18 6.80 -0.24
CA GLN A 159 -21.50 7.00 -1.65
C GLN A 159 -20.25 6.87 -2.52
N GLY A 160 -19.15 7.52 -2.15
CA GLY A 160 -17.90 7.44 -2.90
C GLY A 160 -17.29 6.04 -2.89
N LEU A 161 -17.41 5.29 -1.78
CA LEU A 161 -17.03 3.87 -1.72
C LEU A 161 -17.85 3.01 -2.69
N ASN A 162 -19.16 3.22 -2.75
CA ASN A 162 -20.03 2.51 -3.70
C ASN A 162 -19.69 2.84 -5.15
N ASP A 163 -19.41 4.11 -5.44
CA ASP A 163 -19.02 4.56 -6.77
C ASP A 163 -17.66 3.95 -7.16
N LYS A 164 -16.71 3.92 -6.24
CA LYS A 164 -15.42 3.22 -6.38
C LYS A 164 -15.59 1.74 -6.75
N LEU A 165 -16.47 1.02 -6.04
CA LEU A 165 -16.77 -0.39 -6.33
C LEU A 165 -17.39 -0.55 -7.72
N ASN A 166 -18.40 0.24 -8.06
CA ASN A 166 -19.03 0.21 -9.38
C ASN A 166 -18.02 0.50 -10.49
N ASN A 167 -17.14 1.48 -10.29
CA ASN A 167 -16.13 1.87 -11.26
C ASN A 167 -15.09 0.76 -11.45
N LEU A 168 -14.69 0.05 -10.39
CA LEU A 168 -13.80 -1.11 -10.52
C LEU A 168 -14.38 -2.18 -11.47
N PHE A 169 -15.65 -2.54 -11.30
CA PHE A 169 -16.28 -3.60 -12.09
C PHE A 169 -16.70 -3.17 -13.50
N THR A 170 -16.71 -1.87 -13.79
CA THR A 170 -17.11 -1.32 -15.10
C THR A 170 -15.96 -0.66 -15.87
N ALA A 171 -14.80 -0.46 -15.24
CA ALA A 171 -13.56 -0.02 -15.87
C ALA A 171 -13.15 -0.91 -17.05
N ASP A 172 -12.34 -0.39 -17.97
CA ASP A 172 -11.91 -1.15 -19.15
C ASP A 172 -11.06 -2.36 -18.72
N PRO A 173 -11.51 -3.61 -18.94
CA PRO A 173 -10.74 -4.80 -18.56
C PRO A 173 -9.45 -4.98 -19.38
N ASN A 174 -9.33 -4.28 -20.52
CA ASN A 174 -8.12 -4.29 -21.35
C ASN A 174 -7.25 -3.04 -21.12
N GLY A 175 -7.64 -2.15 -20.21
CA GLY A 175 -6.86 -0.97 -19.86
C GLY A 175 -5.59 -1.34 -19.09
N GLY A 176 -4.48 -0.73 -19.48
CA GLY A 176 -3.17 -0.97 -18.86
C GLY A 176 -2.37 -2.08 -19.54
N GLU A 177 -1.36 -2.60 -18.84
CA GLU A 177 -0.49 -3.66 -19.35
C GLU A 177 -1.08 -5.04 -19.08
N ALA A 178 -1.22 -5.85 -20.14
CA ALA A 178 -1.66 -7.23 -20.02
C ALA A 178 -0.57 -8.10 -19.38
N HIS A 179 -0.89 -8.75 -18.26
CA HIS A 179 -0.04 -9.76 -17.63
C HIS A 179 -0.62 -11.16 -17.87
N GLN A 180 0.21 -12.09 -18.34
CA GLN A 180 -0.22 -13.45 -18.70
C GLN A 180 -0.80 -14.23 -17.51
N ASP A 181 -0.37 -13.90 -16.29
CA ASP A 181 -0.78 -14.60 -15.06
C ASP A 181 -2.03 -13.98 -14.40
N LYS A 182 -2.51 -12.83 -14.89
CA LYS A 182 -3.74 -12.21 -14.40
C LYS A 182 -4.93 -12.73 -15.20
N THR A 183 -5.84 -13.42 -14.52
CA THR A 183 -7.06 -14.00 -15.14
C THR A 183 -8.31 -13.62 -14.35
N GLY A 184 -9.49 -13.84 -14.94
CA GLY A 184 -10.77 -13.56 -14.28
C GLY A 184 -11.08 -12.07 -14.14
N TYR A 185 -10.81 -11.27 -15.19
CA TYR A 185 -11.14 -9.85 -15.21
C TYR A 185 -12.67 -9.62 -15.24
N ILE A 186 -13.13 -8.76 -14.34
CA ILE A 186 -14.48 -8.16 -14.38
C ILE A 186 -14.27 -6.66 -14.21
N GLY A 187 -14.20 -5.95 -15.33
CA GLY A 187 -13.58 -4.63 -15.37
C GLY A 187 -12.11 -4.71 -14.91
N GLN A 188 -11.70 -3.90 -13.95
CA GLN A 188 -10.37 -3.93 -13.34
C GLN A 188 -10.30 -4.79 -12.05
N TYR A 189 -11.38 -5.47 -11.65
CA TYR A 189 -11.29 -6.55 -10.67
C TYR A 189 -10.61 -7.76 -11.30
N VAL A 190 -9.59 -8.33 -10.63
CA VAL A 190 -8.78 -9.44 -11.17
C VAL A 190 -8.82 -10.63 -10.22
N HIS A 191 -9.72 -11.59 -10.46
CA HIS A 191 -9.90 -12.72 -9.53
C HIS A 191 -8.65 -13.59 -9.37
N GLY A 192 -7.87 -13.75 -10.43
CA GLY A 192 -6.66 -14.56 -10.44
C GLY A 192 -5.46 -13.97 -9.70
N ASN A 193 -5.62 -12.83 -9.02
CA ASN A 193 -4.53 -12.11 -8.34
C ASN A 193 -4.98 -11.63 -6.95
N GLU A 194 -4.10 -11.75 -5.95
CA GLU A 194 -4.38 -11.61 -4.51
C GLU A 194 -4.93 -10.23 -4.14
N HIS A 195 -4.45 -9.19 -4.82
CA HIS A 195 -4.83 -7.79 -4.59
C HIS A 195 -6.34 -7.51 -4.73
N SER A 196 -7.10 -8.39 -5.40
CA SER A 196 -8.55 -8.24 -5.57
C SER A 196 -9.38 -9.12 -4.62
N HIS A 197 -8.77 -10.04 -3.87
CA HIS A 197 -9.52 -11.08 -3.14
C HIS A 197 -10.40 -10.52 -2.02
N ASN A 198 -10.00 -9.42 -1.38
CA ASN A 198 -10.76 -8.81 -0.30
C ASN A 198 -11.92 -7.91 -0.78
N VAL A 199 -11.91 -7.48 -2.04
CA VAL A 199 -12.71 -6.33 -2.52
C VAL A 199 -14.23 -6.52 -2.41
N ILE A 200 -14.72 -7.76 -2.50
CA ILE A 200 -16.16 -8.06 -2.56
C ILE A 200 -16.82 -8.25 -1.18
N TYR A 201 -16.06 -8.11 -0.10
CA TYR A 201 -16.49 -8.37 1.29
C TYR A 201 -16.59 -7.08 2.09
#